data_AF-A0A844X7D6-F1
#
_entry.id   AF-A0A844X7D6-F1
#
_cell.length_a   1.000
_cell.length_b   1.000
_cell.length_c   1.000
_cell.angle_alpha   90.00
_cell.angle_beta   90.00
_cell.angle_gamma   90.00
#
_symmetry.space_group_name_H-M   'P 1'
#
loop_
_entity.id
_entity.type
_entity.pdbx_description
1 polymer ?
#
loop_
_entity_poly.entity_id
_entity_poly.type
_entity_poly.pdbx_seq_one_letter_code
_entity_poly.pdbx_strand_id
1 'polypeptide(L)'
;MHDSNAWVDPFGLDEKILTEGIIYRAGSGTLNNFTPAVKDLPGGLSTFTTTEVMIKKMPSTSKAQIIDISKLGSGVEAVLDGSDGHVSIRPKGDLDGSALKKWTELKGVDAPNPLAEDVKKGHIGEWKPSCK
;
A
#
# COMPACT_ATOMS: atom_id res chain seq x y z
N MET A 1 24.86 5.50 -27.34
CA MET A 1 23.48 5.03 -27.57
C MET A 1 23.02 4.40 -26.27
N HIS A 2 22.37 5.20 -25.43
CA HIS A 2 21.63 4.72 -24.26
C HIS A 2 20.26 5.37 -24.41
N ASP A 3 19.37 4.65 -25.07
CA ASP A 3 17.96 5.02 -25.13
C ASP A 3 17.36 4.66 -23.77
N SER A 4 17.54 5.58 -22.82
CA SER A 4 16.74 5.60 -21.60
C SER A 4 15.34 5.97 -22.01
N ASN A 5 14.51 4.97 -22.31
CA ASN A 5 13.06 5.11 -22.31
C ASN A 5 12.63 5.37 -20.86
N ALA A 6 12.89 6.60 -20.41
CA ALA A 6 12.19 7.21 -19.29
C ALA A 6 10.71 7.13 -19.66
N TRP A 7 9.99 6.25 -18.98
CA TRP A 7 8.54 6.21 -19.06
C TRP A 7 8.04 7.60 -18.70
N VAL A 8 7.56 8.30 -19.73
CA VAL A 8 7.07 9.67 -19.64
C VAL A 8 5.78 9.62 -18.85
N ASP A 9 5.80 10.24 -17.68
CA ASP A 9 4.68 10.40 -16.77
C ASP A 9 3.62 11.34 -17.41
N PRO A 10 2.47 10.86 -17.89
CA PRO A 10 1.52 11.70 -18.62
C PRO A 10 0.63 12.55 -17.68
N PHE A 11 0.79 12.43 -16.36
CA PHE A 11 -0.06 13.10 -15.37
C PHE A 11 0.66 14.06 -14.43
N GLY A 12 2.00 14.11 -14.41
CA GLY A 12 2.73 15.16 -13.69
C GLY A 12 2.39 15.22 -12.20
N LEU A 13 2.15 14.05 -11.59
CA LEU A 13 2.05 13.90 -10.15
C LEU A 13 3.42 13.43 -9.67
N ASP A 14 3.97 14.03 -8.62
CA ASP A 14 5.24 13.65 -7.98
C ASP A 14 5.15 12.26 -7.31
N GLU A 15 4.71 11.23 -8.04
CA GLU A 15 4.66 9.85 -7.58
C GLU A 15 6.09 9.31 -7.49
N LYS A 16 6.50 8.96 -6.27
CA LYS A 16 7.80 8.34 -6.03
C LYS A 16 7.61 6.88 -5.66
N ILE A 17 8.10 5.98 -6.52
CA ILE A 17 8.21 4.56 -6.17
C ILE A 17 9.22 4.41 -5.03
N LEU A 18 8.78 3.81 -3.93
CA LEU A 18 9.59 3.53 -2.77
C LEU A 18 10.08 2.07 -2.83
N THR A 19 11.39 1.87 -2.65
CA THR A 19 12.01 0.53 -2.62
C THR A 19 12.38 0.09 -1.20
N GLU A 20 12.37 1.02 -0.24
CA GLU A 20 12.73 0.79 1.15
C GLU A 20 11.93 1.72 2.07
N GLY A 21 11.96 1.41 3.36
CA GLY A 21 11.27 2.19 4.40
C GLY A 21 10.16 1.40 5.10
N ILE A 22 9.72 1.96 6.22
CA ILE A 22 8.62 1.41 7.01
C ILE A 22 7.36 2.26 6.76
N ILE A 23 6.26 1.58 6.46
CA ILE A 23 4.94 2.18 6.30
C ILE A 23 3.95 1.53 7.26
N TYR A 24 2.89 2.28 7.56
CA TYR A 24 1.88 1.95 8.54
C TYR A 24 0.53 1.88 7.87
N ARG A 25 -0.23 0.84 8.17
CA ARG A 25 -1.59 0.68 7.68
C ARG A 25 -2.53 0.43 8.83
N ALA A 26 -3.58 1.23 8.94
CA ALA A 26 -4.61 1.02 9.94
C ALA A 26 -5.28 -0.36 9.76
N GLY A 27 -5.39 -1.13 10.85
CA GLY A 27 -6.02 -2.45 10.83
C GLY A 27 -5.17 -3.56 11.47
N SER A 28 -5.67 -4.80 11.38
CA SER A 28 -5.03 -6.02 11.90
C SER A 28 -4.22 -6.70 10.81
N GLY A 29 -3.18 -7.47 11.16
CA GLY A 29 -2.38 -8.29 10.22
C GLY A 29 -3.10 -9.47 9.54
N THR A 30 -4.37 -9.34 9.12
CA THR A 30 -5.12 -10.36 8.38
C THR A 30 -5.02 -10.15 6.87
N LEU A 31 -5.12 -11.22 6.09
CA LEU A 31 -5.09 -11.16 4.63
C LEU A 31 -6.14 -10.19 4.07
N ASN A 32 -7.35 -10.24 4.60
CA ASN A 32 -8.42 -9.31 4.26
C ASN A 32 -8.01 -7.84 4.47
N ASN A 33 -7.24 -7.50 5.51
CA ASN A 33 -6.77 -6.12 5.72
C ASN A 33 -5.65 -5.74 4.75
N PHE A 34 -4.86 -6.68 4.26
CA PHE A 34 -3.90 -6.45 3.18
C PHE A 34 -4.55 -6.33 1.80
N THR A 35 -5.86 -6.53 1.69
CA THR A 35 -6.64 -6.31 0.47
C THR A 35 -7.24 -4.89 0.42
N PRO A 36 -7.13 -4.16 -0.70
CA PRO A 36 -7.80 -2.87 -0.90
C PRO A 36 -9.32 -2.99 -0.86
N ALA A 37 -10.00 -1.92 -0.48
CA ALA A 37 -11.45 -1.78 -0.61
C ALA A 37 -11.82 -0.90 -1.81
N VAL A 38 -13.09 -0.88 -2.20
CA VAL A 38 -13.58 -0.06 -3.34
C VAL A 38 -13.20 1.42 -3.19
N LYS A 39 -13.21 1.96 -1.97
CA LYS A 39 -12.80 3.34 -1.67
C LYS A 39 -11.31 3.63 -1.90
N ASP A 40 -10.50 2.59 -2.03
CA ASP A 40 -9.07 2.68 -2.23
C ASP A 40 -8.72 2.72 -3.75
N LEU A 41 -9.72 2.56 -4.63
CA LEU A 41 -9.55 2.76 -6.08
C LEU A 41 -9.57 4.26 -6.43
N PRO A 42 -8.78 4.70 -7.44
CA PRO A 42 -7.85 3.92 -8.26
C PRO A 42 -6.42 3.81 -7.68
N GLY A 43 -6.16 4.40 -6.50
CA GLY A 43 -4.78 4.58 -5.99
C GLY A 43 -4.11 3.31 -5.47
N GLY A 44 -4.87 2.40 -4.85
CA GLY A 44 -4.34 1.18 -4.24
C GLY A 44 -4.45 1.14 -2.72
N LEU A 45 -3.86 0.12 -2.11
CA LEU A 45 -3.93 -0.11 -0.67
C LEU A 45 -3.36 1.09 0.09
N SER A 46 -4.22 1.85 0.76
CA SER A 46 -3.81 3.04 1.53
C SER A 46 -2.93 2.68 2.73
N THR A 47 -1.75 3.30 2.78
CA THR A 47 -0.78 3.22 3.88
C THR A 47 -0.16 4.61 4.13
N PHE A 48 0.67 4.72 5.17
CA PHE A 48 1.22 6.00 5.62
C PHE A 48 2.69 5.85 6.02
N THR A 49 3.51 6.86 5.77
CA THR A 49 4.94 6.87 6.13
C THR A 49 5.19 6.89 7.64
N THR A 50 4.25 7.42 8.43
CA THR A 50 4.36 7.51 9.89
C THR A 50 3.03 7.23 10.59
N THR A 51 3.10 6.81 11.85
CA THR A 51 1.92 6.67 12.70
C THR A 51 1.23 8.01 12.95
N GLU A 52 1.96 9.13 13.00
CA GLU A 52 1.39 10.47 13.19
C GLU A 52 0.49 10.89 12.02
N VAL A 53 0.98 10.71 10.78
CA VAL A 53 0.20 10.97 9.57
C VAL A 53 -1.05 10.07 9.55
N MET A 54 -0.88 8.79 9.86
CA MET A 54 -1.99 7.84 9.93
C MET A 54 -3.03 8.26 10.98
N ILE A 55 -2.63 8.60 12.21
CA ILE A 55 -3.55 9.02 13.28
C ILE A 55 -4.27 10.31 12.88
N LYS A 56 -3.57 11.26 12.25
CA LYS A 56 -4.18 12.51 11.76
C LYS A 56 -5.28 12.23 10.72
N LYS A 57 -5.06 11.29 9.80
CA LYS A 57 -6.07 10.91 8.78
C LYS A 57 -7.13 9.94 9.31
N MET A 58 -6.79 9.11 10.28
CA MET A 58 -7.64 8.06 10.84
C MET A 58 -7.57 8.07 12.37
N PRO A 59 -8.17 9.08 13.04
CA PRO A 59 -8.03 9.28 14.48
C PRO A 59 -8.63 8.16 15.32
N SER A 60 -9.59 7.41 14.77
CA SER A 60 -10.21 6.26 15.43
C SER A 60 -9.36 4.98 15.33
N THR A 61 -8.15 5.05 14.79
CA THR A 61 -7.27 3.88 14.61
C THR A 61 -6.71 3.43 15.95
N SER A 62 -7.10 2.24 16.38
CA SER A 62 -6.61 1.60 17.61
C SER A 62 -5.42 0.66 17.39
N LYS A 63 -5.04 0.42 16.14
CA LYS A 63 -3.91 -0.44 15.76
C LYS A 63 -3.50 -0.23 14.30
N ALA A 64 -2.24 -0.49 14.02
CA ALA A 64 -1.72 -0.48 12.66
C ALA A 64 -0.76 -1.64 12.41
N GLN A 65 -0.76 -2.09 11.17
CA GLN A 65 0.22 -2.99 10.62
C GLN A 65 1.50 -2.20 10.32
N ILE A 66 2.66 -2.76 10.65
CA ILE A 66 3.97 -2.24 10.31
C ILE A 66 4.47 -3.05 9.12
N ILE A 67 4.71 -2.40 8.00
CA ILE A 67 5.08 -3.02 6.73
C ILE A 67 6.44 -2.46 6.30
N ASP A 68 7.38 -3.36 6.05
CA ASP A 68 8.69 -3.06 5.49
C ASP A 68 8.65 -3.19 3.96
N ILE A 69 8.84 -2.07 3.26
CA ILE A 69 8.76 -1.98 1.80
C ILE A 69 9.80 -2.90 1.14
N SER A 70 10.98 -3.04 1.75
CA SER A 70 12.06 -3.87 1.20
C SER A 70 11.75 -5.36 1.16
N LYS A 71 10.70 -5.79 1.88
CA LYS A 71 10.26 -7.18 2.03
C LYS A 71 8.94 -7.48 1.31
N LEU A 72 8.38 -6.51 0.59
CA LEU A 72 7.21 -6.74 -0.26
C LEU A 72 7.51 -7.80 -1.32
N GLY A 73 6.48 -8.58 -1.67
CA GLY A 73 6.58 -9.48 -2.81
C GLY A 73 6.68 -8.73 -4.15
N SER A 74 7.20 -9.41 -5.16
CA SER A 74 7.49 -8.81 -6.47
C SER A 74 6.25 -8.39 -7.28
N GLY A 75 5.05 -8.82 -6.88
CA GLY A 75 3.79 -8.49 -7.55
C GLY A 75 3.22 -7.12 -7.19
N VAL A 76 3.77 -6.44 -6.18
CA VAL A 76 3.30 -5.13 -5.72
C VAL A 76 4.43 -4.11 -5.65
N GLU A 77 4.07 -2.84 -5.67
CA GLU A 77 4.97 -1.71 -5.47
C GLU A 77 4.33 -0.68 -4.52
N ALA A 78 5.17 0.03 -3.76
CA ALA A 78 4.74 1.12 -2.89
C ALA A 78 5.04 2.45 -3.57
N VAL A 79 4.04 3.32 -3.65
CA VAL A 79 4.11 4.61 -4.32
C VAL A 79 3.73 5.70 -3.34
N LEU A 80 4.65 6.64 -3.09
CA LEU A 80 4.36 7.84 -2.31
C LEU A 80 3.51 8.77 -3.17
N ASP A 81 2.29 9.05 -2.72
CA ASP A 81 1.35 9.95 -3.36
C ASP A 81 1.48 11.34 -2.71
N GLY A 82 2.08 12.29 -3.44
CA GLY A 82 2.25 13.66 -2.97
C GLY A 82 3.18 13.83 -1.74
N SER A 83 2.95 14.90 -0.98
CA SER A 83 3.83 15.34 0.12
C SER A 83 3.28 15.10 1.52
N ASP A 84 2.09 14.52 1.65
CA ASP A 84 1.40 14.38 2.93
C ASP A 84 1.70 13.05 3.66
N GLY A 85 2.58 12.23 3.08
CA GLY A 85 3.01 10.95 3.64
C GLY A 85 2.03 9.80 3.38
N HIS A 86 1.06 9.97 2.48
CA HIS A 86 0.24 8.86 1.98
C HIS A 86 1.04 8.00 1.00
N VAL A 87 1.01 6.69 1.22
CA VAL A 87 1.67 5.72 0.35
C VAL A 87 0.62 4.71 -0.10
N SER A 88 0.50 4.51 -1.41
CA SER A 88 -0.38 3.52 -2.00
C SER A 88 0.42 2.28 -2.38
N ILE A 89 0.00 1.10 -1.92
CA ILE A 89 0.52 -0.16 -2.46
C ILE A 89 -0.39 -0.61 -3.59
N ARG A 90 0.16 -0.73 -4.80
CA ARG A 90 -0.55 -1.13 -6.01
C ARG A 90 0.14 -2.32 -6.71
N PRO A 91 -0.56 -3.07 -7.57
CA PRO A 91 0.09 -4.12 -8.34
C PRO A 91 1.10 -3.51 -9.32
N LYS A 92 2.27 -4.14 -9.43
CA LYS A 92 3.36 -3.62 -10.26
C LYS A 92 3.03 -3.75 -11.75
N GLY A 93 3.14 -2.65 -12.49
CA GLY A 93 2.90 -2.61 -13.94
C GLY A 93 1.41 -2.70 -14.35
N ASP A 94 0.49 -2.45 -13.42
CA ASP A 94 -0.96 -2.47 -13.66
C ASP A 94 -1.46 -1.14 -14.26
N LEU A 95 -1.06 -0.87 -15.50
CA LEU A 95 -1.33 0.41 -16.18
C LEU A 95 -2.81 0.68 -16.42
N ASP A 96 -3.64 -0.37 -16.52
CA ASP A 96 -5.08 -0.28 -16.76
C ASP A 96 -5.92 -0.44 -15.48
N GLY A 97 -5.28 -0.64 -14.33
CA GLY A 97 -5.94 -0.85 -13.03
C GLY A 97 -6.72 -2.17 -12.92
N SER A 98 -6.57 -3.08 -13.89
CA SER A 98 -7.36 -4.31 -13.95
C SER A 98 -6.95 -5.30 -12.85
N ALA A 99 -5.66 -5.37 -12.52
CA ALA A 99 -5.17 -6.21 -11.43
C ALA A 99 -5.60 -5.64 -10.07
N LEU A 100 -5.57 -4.33 -9.90
CA LEU A 100 -6.00 -3.66 -8.67
C LEU A 100 -7.51 -3.84 -8.45
N LYS A 101 -8.30 -3.76 -9.51
CA LYS A 101 -9.74 -4.04 -9.45
C LYS A 101 -10.01 -5.48 -9.01
N LYS A 102 -9.37 -6.46 -9.64
CA LYS A 102 -9.47 -7.89 -9.25
C LYS A 102 -9.03 -8.11 -7.81
N TRP A 103 -7.96 -7.45 -7.38
CA TRP A 103 -7.48 -7.52 -6.01
C TRP A 103 -8.53 -6.99 -5.03
N THR A 104 -9.16 -5.87 -5.35
CA THR A 104 -10.23 -5.25 -4.55
C THR A 104 -11.47 -6.14 -4.45
N GLU A 105 -11.82 -6.86 -5.51
CA GLU A 105 -12.94 -7.82 -5.53
C GLU A 105 -12.75 -8.99 -4.55
N LEU A 106 -11.50 -9.30 -4.16
CA LEU A 106 -11.19 -10.33 -3.16
C LEU A 106 -11.38 -9.87 -1.71
N LYS A 107 -11.77 -8.60 -1.48
CA LYS A 107 -12.00 -8.07 -0.14
C LYS A 107 -13.17 -8.81 0.53
N GLY A 108 -12.91 -9.42 1.68
CA GLY A 108 -13.91 -10.17 2.45
C GLY A 108 -14.27 -11.53 1.84
N VAL A 109 -13.60 -11.94 0.77
CA VAL A 109 -13.81 -13.24 0.12
C VAL A 109 -12.76 -14.23 0.61
N ASP A 110 -13.20 -15.45 0.94
CA ASP A 110 -12.30 -16.56 1.26
C ASP A 110 -11.80 -17.25 -0.01
N ALA A 111 -10.87 -16.60 -0.70
CA ALA A 111 -10.26 -17.06 -1.94
C ALA A 111 -8.74 -16.74 -1.95
N PRO A 112 -7.95 -17.44 -2.78
CA PRO A 112 -6.53 -17.10 -2.94
C PRO A 112 -6.33 -15.63 -3.30
N ASN A 113 -5.51 -14.93 -2.52
CA ASN A 113 -5.21 -13.51 -2.72
C ASN A 113 -3.69 -13.27 -2.78
N PRO A 114 -3.03 -13.57 -3.93
CA PRO A 114 -1.58 -13.51 -4.05
C PRO A 114 -0.99 -12.13 -3.77
N LEU A 115 -1.68 -11.06 -4.19
CA LEU A 115 -1.21 -9.68 -3.96
C LEU A 115 -1.29 -9.30 -2.48
N ALA A 116 -2.34 -9.73 -1.76
CA ALA A 116 -2.40 -9.55 -0.31
C ALA A 116 -1.31 -10.38 0.41
N GLU A 117 -0.99 -11.58 -0.08
CA GLU A 117 0.14 -12.37 0.44
C GLU A 117 1.49 -11.68 0.18
N ASP A 118 1.66 -11.03 -0.98
CA ASP A 118 2.86 -10.25 -1.29
C ASP A 118 3.02 -9.04 -0.36
N VAL A 119 1.93 -8.35 0.00
CA VAL A 119 1.96 -7.31 1.04
C VAL A 119 2.29 -7.89 2.41
N LYS A 120 1.69 -9.04 2.74
CA LYS A 120 1.89 -9.72 4.03
C LYS A 120 3.34 -10.18 4.24
N LYS A 121 4.11 -10.48 3.19
CA LYS A 121 5.57 -10.73 3.31
C LYS A 121 6.32 -9.55 3.93
N GLY A 122 5.87 -8.32 3.65
CA GLY A 122 6.41 -7.10 4.23
C GLY A 122 5.96 -6.85 5.68
N HIS A 123 4.94 -7.55 6.18
CA HIS A 123 4.42 -7.31 7.52
C HIS A 123 5.40 -7.81 8.59
N ILE A 124 5.92 -6.89 9.39
CA ILE A 124 6.95 -7.16 10.42
C ILE A 124 6.46 -6.98 11.85
N GLY A 125 5.21 -6.54 12.05
CA GLY A 125 4.63 -6.37 13.38
C GLY A 125 3.40 -5.47 13.39
N GLU A 126 2.85 -5.24 14.57
CA GLU A 126 1.72 -4.35 14.78
C GLU A 126 2.10 -3.23 15.75
N TRP A 127 1.73 -2.00 15.39
CA TRP A 127 1.74 -0.85 16.28
C TRP A 127 0.39 -0.72 16.97
N LYS A 128 0.41 -0.35 18.25
CA LYS A 128 -0.77 0.05 19.02
C LYS A 128 -0.46 1.39 19.69
N PRO A 129 -1.41 2.35 19.69
CA PRO A 129 -1.23 3.57 20.46
C PRO A 129 -1.07 3.19 21.94
N SER A 130 -0.02 3.68 22.58
CA SER A 130 0.12 3.58 24.02
C SER A 130 -1.07 4.29 24.67
N CYS A 131 -1.89 3.56 25.42
CA CYS A 131 -2.96 4.15 26.23
C CYS A 131 -2.34 5.21 27.16
N LYS A 132 -2.90 6.42 27.17
CA LYS A 132 -2.75 7.35 28.28
C LYS A 132 -3.73 6.98 29.39
#